data_AF-B2KNF0-F1
#
_entry.id   AF-B2KNF0-F1
#
_cell.length_a   1.000
_cell.length_b   1.000
_cell.length_c   1.000
_cell.angle_alpha   90.00
_cell.angle_beta   90.00
_cell.angle_gamma   90.00
#
_symmetry.space_group_name_H-M   'P 1'
#
loop_
_entity.id
_entity.type
_entity.pdbx_description
1 polymer ?
#
loop_
_entity_poly.entity_id
_entity_poly.type
_entity_poly.pdbx_seq_one_letter_code
_entity_poly.pdbx_strand_id
1 'polypeptide(L)' 'GGEDFDNRLVEFCVQDFKRKNRGMDLTTNARALRRLRTQCERAKRTLSSSTQATIELDSLYEGIDYSVAISR' A
#
# COMPACT_ATOMS: atom_id res chain seq x y z
N GLY A 1 -8.36 -10.49 13.95
CA GLY A 1 -8.51 -11.31 12.73
C GLY A 1 -7.63 -10.71 11.64
N GLY A 2 -7.41 -11.38 10.51
CA GLY A 2 -6.52 -10.87 9.45
C GLY A 2 -6.90 -9.49 8.89
N GLU A 3 -8.19 -9.12 8.98
CA GLU A 3 -8.72 -7.82 8.55
C GLU A 3 -8.08 -6.62 9.26
N ASP A 4 -7.73 -6.74 10.53
CA ASP A 4 -7.08 -5.65 11.28
C ASP A 4 -5.69 -5.33 10.71
N PHE A 5 -4.97 -6.37 10.28
CA PHE A 5 -3.66 -6.23 9.66
C PHE A 5 -3.78 -5.62 8.27
N ASP A 6 -4.79 -6.02 7.49
CA ASP A 6 -5.05 -5.45 6.17
C ASP A 6 -5.31 -3.95 6.24
N ASN A 7 -6.20 -3.55 7.15
CA ASN A 7 -6.55 -2.14 7.32
C ASN A 7 -5.34 -1.31 7.75
N ARG A 8 -4.55 -1.80 8.72
CA ARG A 8 -3.32 -1.13 9.17
C ARG A 8 -2.27 -1.01 8.08
N LEU A 9 -2.09 -2.06 7.26
CA LEU A 9 -1.10 -2.03 6.18
C LEU A 9 -1.51 -1.04 5.08
N VAL A 10 -2.79 -1.02 4.71
CA VAL A 10 -3.31 -0.05 3.74
C VAL A 10 -3.18 1.37 4.26
N GLU A 11 -3.55 1.61 5.52
CA GLU A 11 -3.42 2.92 6.15
C GLU A 11 -1.97 3.38 6.23
N PHE A 12 -1.04 2.49 6.58
CA PHE A 12 0.40 2.75 6.53
C PHE A 12 0.84 3.19 5.12
N CYS A 13 0.44 2.46 4.08
CA CYS A 13 0.80 2.81 2.70
C CYS A 13 0.18 4.14 2.24
N VAL A 14 -1.06 4.44 2.63
CA VAL A 14 -1.71 5.73 2.35
C VAL A 14 -0.93 6.87 2.99
N GLN A 15 -0.56 6.75 4.26
CA GLN A 15 0.20 7.77 4.98
C GLN A 15 1.62 7.91 4.44
N ASP A 16 2.26 6.81 4.07
CA ASP A 16 3.57 6.80 3.42
C ASP A 16 3.52 7.50 2.05
N PHE A 17 2.53 7.19 1.21
CA PHE A 17 2.32 7.87 -0.07
C PHE A 17 2.10 9.37 0.12
N LYS A 18 1.21 9.78 1.05
CA LYS A 18 0.97 11.19 1.37
C LYS A 18 2.26 11.91 1.77
N ARG A 19 3.08 11.30 2.63
CA ARG A 19 4.36 11.86 3.07
C ARG A 19 5.36 12.02 1.94
N LYS A 20 5.48 11.01 1.06
CA LYS A 20 6.41 11.03 -0.09
C LYS A 20 5.98 12.01 -1.19
N ASN A 21 4.68 12.24 -1.36
CA ASN A 21 4.12 12.97 -2.49
C ASN A 21 3.45 14.30 -2.08
N ARG A 22 4.10 15.07 -1.19
CA ARG A 22 3.69 16.45 -0.82
C ARG A 22 2.23 16.57 -0.34
N GLY A 23 1.73 15.57 0.38
CA GLY A 23 0.37 15.56 0.92
C GLY A 23 -0.71 15.09 -0.05
N MET A 24 -0.35 14.56 -1.23
CA MET A 24 -1.32 14.02 -2.19
C MET A 24 -2.11 12.86 -1.59
N ASP A 25 -3.43 13.03 -1.52
CA ASP A 25 -4.33 12.07 -0.91
C ASP A 25 -4.93 11.10 -1.93
N LEU A 26 -4.32 9.91 -2.04
CA LEU A 26 -4.81 8.86 -2.94
C LEU A 26 -6.18 8.29 -2.55
N THR A 27 -6.65 8.51 -1.31
CA THR A 27 -7.96 7.98 -0.86
C THR A 27 -9.14 8.62 -1.59
N THR A 28 -8.92 9.79 -2.18
CA THR A 28 -9.87 10.47 -3.06
C THR A 28 -10.12 9.72 -4.37
N ASN A 29 -9.24 8.79 -4.75
CA ASN A 29 -9.35 7.98 -5.95
C ASN A 29 -9.64 6.51 -5.59
N ALA A 30 -10.90 6.11 -5.75
CA ALA A 30 -11.34 4.75 -5.44
C ALA A 30 -10.61 3.66 -6.24
N ARG A 31 -10.20 3.95 -7.49
CA ARG A 31 -9.43 3.02 -8.33
C ARG A 31 -8.02 2.84 -7.77
N ALA A 32 -7.34 3.92 -7.40
CA ALA A 32 -6.02 3.89 -6.77
C ALA A 32 -6.07 3.10 -5.45
N LEU A 33 -7.05 3.41 -4.59
CA LEU A 33 -7.22 2.75 -3.31
C LEU A 33 -7.49 1.24 -3.45
N ARG A 34 -8.31 0.84 -4.43
CA ARG A 34 -8.57 -0.59 -4.71
C ARG A 34 -7.31 -1.33 -5.19
N ARG A 35 -6.50 -0.69 -6.04
CA ARG A 35 -5.21 -1.25 -6.50
C ARG A 35 -4.25 -1.42 -5.32
N LEU A 36 -4.15 -0.40 -4.46
CA LEU A 36 -3.32 -0.45 -3.26
C LEU A 36 -3.73 -1.59 -2.33
N ARG A 37 -5.02 -1.71 -1.99
CA ARG A 37 -5.56 -2.81 -1.16
C ARG A 37 -5.20 -4.19 -1.70
N THR A 38 -5.28 -4.36 -3.02
CA THR A 38 -4.93 -5.64 -3.68
C THR A 38 -3.46 -5.99 -3.49
N GLN A 39 -2.55 -5.01 -3.58
CA GLN A 39 -1.13 -5.26 -3.35
C GLN A 39 -0.79 -5.41 -1.86
N CYS A 40 -1.46 -4.69 -0.96
CA CYS A 40 -1.30 -4.88 0.48
C CYS A 40 -1.70 -6.31 0.90
N GLU A 41 -2.81 -6.84 0.38
CA GLU A 41 -3.21 -8.24 0.62
C GLU A 41 -2.16 -9.24 0.14
N ARG A 42 -1.57 -9.00 -1.05
CA ARG A 42 -0.46 -9.83 -1.57
C ARG A 42 0.76 -9.74 -0.66
N ALA A 43 1.12 -8.53 -0.23
CA ALA A 43 2.27 -8.31 0.63
C ALA A 43 2.07 -8.96 2.02
N LYS A 44 0.85 -8.92 2.60
CA LYS A 44 0.51 -9.67 3.82
C LYS A 44 0.75 -11.17 3.65
N ARG A 45 0.29 -11.76 2.53
CA ARG A 45 0.50 -13.19 2.26
C ARG A 45 1.99 -13.51 2.21
N THR A 46 2.78 -12.68 1.52
CA THR A 46 4.24 -12.82 1.51
C THR A 46 4.82 -12.70 2.91
N LEU A 47 4.40 -11.71 3.70
CA LEU A 47 4.83 -11.53 5.09
C LEU A 47 4.37 -12.66 6.02
N SER A 48 3.44 -13.52 5.61
CA SER A 48 3.04 -14.70 6.38
C SER A 48 4.08 -15.84 6.24
N SER A 49 4.80 -15.89 5.11
CA SER A 49 5.86 -16.87 4.84
C SER A 49 7.28 -16.31 4.79
N SER A 50 7.44 -14.98 4.79
CA SER A 50 8.71 -14.28 4.62
C SER A 50 8.80 -13.09 5.60
N THR A 51 10.01 -12.60 5.84
CA THR A 51 10.26 -11.47 6.75
C THR A 51 10.13 -10.10 6.08
N GLN A 52 10.11 -10.07 4.75
CA GLN A 52 10.02 -8.86 3.93
C GLN A 52 9.07 -9.06 2.76
N ALA A 53 8.45 -7.96 2.33
CA ALA A 53 7.66 -7.87 1.10
C ALA A 53 7.81 -6.48 0.49
N THR A 54 7.68 -6.38 -0.82
CA THR A 54 7.71 -5.10 -1.53
C THR A 54 6.35 -4.87 -2.18
N ILE A 55 5.80 -3.67 -2.02
CA ILE A 55 4.59 -3.20 -2.70
C ILE A 55 5.03 -2.26 -3.80
N GLU A 56 4.75 -2.63 -5.05
CA GLU A 56 5.06 -1.85 -6.25
C GLU A 56 3.81 -1.66 -7.10
N LEU A 57 3.52 -0.40 -7.44
CA LEU A 57 2.36 0.02 -8.23
C LEU A 57 2.74 1.15 -9.18
N ASP A 58 2.74 0.84 -10.47
CA ASP A 58 2.94 1.85 -11.51
C ASP A 58 1.70 2.74 -11.66
N SER A 59 1.92 4.04 -11.82
CA SER A 59 0.89 5.06 -12.01
C SER A 59 -0.27 4.87 -11.02
N LEU A 60 0.06 4.80 -9.73
CA LEU A 60 -0.91 4.58 -8.66
C LEU A 60 -1.92 5.72 -8.57
N TYR A 61 -1.43 6.96 -8.56
CA TYR A 61 -2.25 8.16 -8.41
C TYR A 61 -1.65 9.32 -9.22
N GLU A 62 -2.43 9.95 -10.09
CA GLU A 62 -1.98 11.07 -10.95
C GLU A 62 -0.67 10.80 -11.74
N GLY A 63 -0.47 9.55 -12.17
CA GLY A 63 0.73 9.14 -12.90
C GLY A 63 1.97 8.89 -12.02
N ILE A 64 1.82 8.97 -10.70
CA ILE A 64 2.90 8.73 -9.74
C ILE A 64 3.00 7.24 -9.44
N ASP A 65 4.20 6.70 -9.60
CA ASP A 65 4.53 5.34 -9.20
C ASP A 65 4.71 5.26 -7.68
N TYR A 66 4.34 4.12 -7.10
CA TYR A 66 4.50 3.87 -5.68
C TYR A 66 5.30 2.60 -5.44
N SER A 67 6.37 2.72 -4.65
CA SER A 67 7.15 1.60 -4.15
C SER A 67 7.44 1.76 -2.66
N VAL A 68 7.25 0.68 -1.91
CA VAL A 68 7.64 0.58 -0.50
C VAL A 68 8.04 -0.85 -0.16
N ALA A 69 9.14 -0.99 0.59
CA ALA A 69 9.50 -2.24 1.24
C ALA A 69 8.94 -2.27 2.66
N ILE A 70 8.28 -3.36 3.02
CA ILE A 70 7.72 -3.61 4.35
C ILE A 70 8.34 -4.87 4.94
N SER A 71 8.53 -4.87 6.26
CA SER A 71 8.99 -6.02 7.03
C SER A 71 7.92 -6.46 8.03
N ARG A 72 7.98 -7.73 8.44
CA ARG A 72 7.10 -8.29 9.48
C ARG A 72 7.27 -7.56 10.82
#